data_AF-A0A845FM84-F1
#
_entry.id   AF-A0A845FM84-F1
#
_cell.length_a   1.000
_cell.length_b   1.000
_cell.length_c   1.000
_cell.angle_alpha   90.00
_cell.angle_beta   90.00
_cell.angle_gamma   90.00
#
_symmetry.space_group_name_H-M   'P 1'
#
loop_
_entity.id
_entity.type
_entity.pdbx_description
1 polymer ?
#
loop_
_entity_poly.entity_id
_entity_poly.type
_entity_poly.pdbx_seq_one_letter_code
_entity_poly.pdbx_strand_id
1 'polypeptide(L)'
;MEIPWQRLSPEALRGLMEEFITREGTDYGESEVELEEKVLQVERQIRAGEVVIVFDAVLETCSLLTRQAAREFERQMQSAAERGDYDDY
;
A
#
# COMPACT_ATOMS: atom_id res chain seq x y z
N MET A 1 5.52 6.50 -6.30
CA MET A 1 6.90 5.98 -6.45
C MET A 1 6.99 4.63 -5.77
N GLU A 2 7.49 3.57 -6.42
CA GLU A 2 7.73 2.29 -5.73
C GLU A 2 8.98 2.38 -4.85
N ILE A 3 8.89 1.91 -3.60
CA ILE A 3 10.03 1.83 -2.67
C ILE A 3 10.21 0.40 -2.13
N PRO A 4 11.45 -0.04 -1.88
CA PRO A 4 11.69 -1.35 -1.30
C PRO A 4 11.23 -1.38 0.17
N TRP A 5 10.52 -2.44 0.54
CA TRP A 5 10.01 -2.65 1.91
C TRP A 5 11.10 -2.64 2.99
N GLN A 6 12.33 -2.95 2.62
CA GLN A 6 13.52 -2.90 3.50
C GLN A 6 13.88 -1.49 3.98
N ARG A 7 13.34 -0.45 3.33
CA ARG A 7 13.53 0.95 3.75
C ARG A 7 12.54 1.41 4.80
N LEU A 8 11.49 0.65 5.05
CA LEU A 8 10.53 0.94 6.10
C LEU A 8 10.96 0.31 7.42
N SER A 9 10.65 0.99 8.51
CA SER A 9 10.68 0.40 9.84
C SER A 9 9.69 -0.77 9.92
N PRO A 10 9.98 -1.81 10.72
CA PRO A 10 9.07 -2.95 10.88
C PRO A 10 7.67 -2.54 11.36
N GLU A 11 7.57 -1.50 12.19
CA GLU A 11 6.31 -0.93 12.66
C GLU A 11 5.51 -0.31 11.50
N ALA A 12 6.17 0.47 10.64
CA ALA A 12 5.53 1.06 9.47
C ALA A 12 5.08 -0.02 8.49
N LEU A 13 5.95 -0.99 8.18
CA LEU A 13 5.61 -2.10 7.30
C LEU A 13 4.39 -2.88 7.82
N ARG A 14 4.34 -3.16 9.14
CA ARG A 14 3.21 -3.82 9.79
C ARG A 14 1.92 -3.02 9.64
N GLY A 15 1.94 -1.72 9.94
CA GLY A 15 0.77 -0.87 9.80
C GLY A 15 0.23 -0.84 8.37
N LEU A 16 1.12 -0.83 7.37
CA LEU A 16 0.71 -0.93 5.96
C LEU A 16 0.05 -2.28 5.66
N MET A 17 0.58 -3.39 6.18
CA MET A 17 0.00 -4.72 5.99
C MET A 17 -1.39 -4.80 6.61
N GLU A 18 -1.56 -4.26 7.81
CA GLU A 18 -2.87 -4.19 8.48
C GLU A 18 -3.87 -3.36 7.67
N GLU A 19 -3.47 -2.19 7.17
CA GLU A 19 -4.32 -1.35 6.31
C GLU A 19 -4.70 -2.08 5.01
N PHE A 20 -3.75 -2.78 4.38
CA PHE A 20 -3.98 -3.55 3.18
C PHE A 20 -5.00 -4.67 3.41
N ILE A 21 -4.83 -5.43 4.50
CA ILE A 21 -5.74 -6.50 4.90
C ILE A 21 -7.13 -5.95 5.21
N THR A 22 -7.22 -4.81 5.89
CA THR A 22 -8.49 -4.14 6.22
C THR A 22 -9.24 -3.66 4.98
N ARG A 23 -8.52 -3.26 3.93
CA ARG A 23 -9.14 -2.81 2.68
C ARG A 23 -9.63 -3.96 1.81
N GLU A 24 -8.93 -5.10 1.82
CA GLU A 24 -9.36 -6.31 1.10
C GLU A 24 -10.41 -7.13 1.86
N GLY A 25 -10.31 -7.17 3.19
CA GLY A 25 -11.26 -7.82 4.07
C GLY A 25 -12.20 -6.79 4.69
N THR A 26 -13.44 -6.74 4.22
CA THR A 26 -14.51 -5.92 4.81
C THR A 26 -14.93 -6.48 6.17
N ASP A 27 -14.04 -6.66 7.14
CA ASP A 27 -14.38 -7.30 8.40
C ASP A 27 -13.30 -7.09 9.46
N TYR A 28 -13.41 -6.01 10.24
CA TYR A 28 -12.83 -6.03 11.59
C TYR A 28 -13.80 -6.80 12.49
N GLY A 29 -13.80 -8.13 12.36
CA GLY A 29 -14.62 -9.07 13.14
C GLY A 29 -14.10 -10.51 13.22
N GLU A 30 -13.03 -10.82 12.50
CA GLU A 30 -12.42 -12.15 12.41
C GLU A 30 -11.22 -12.29 13.37
N SER A 31 -11.03 -13.50 13.90
CA SER A 31 -10.19 -13.75 15.10
C SER A 31 -8.73 -13.32 14.92
N GLU A 32 -8.01 -13.03 16.01
CA GLU A 32 -6.57 -12.64 16.01
C GLU A 32 -5.68 -13.58 15.17
N VAL A 33 -6.08 -14.86 15.05
CA VAL A 33 -5.39 -15.88 14.24
C VAL A 33 -5.47 -15.59 12.73
N GLU A 34 -6.61 -15.12 12.22
CA GLU A 34 -6.79 -14.85 10.79
C GLU A 34 -6.00 -13.63 10.34
N LEU A 35 -5.87 -12.62 11.23
CA LEU A 35 -5.04 -11.45 10.96
C LEU A 35 -3.57 -11.85 10.83
N GLU A 36 -3.05 -12.69 11.73
CA GLU A 36 -1.66 -13.11 11.71
C GLU A 36 -1.34 -13.98 10.46
N GLU A 37 -2.26 -14.86 10.05
CA GLU A 37 -2.14 -15.62 8.81
C GLU A 37 -2.14 -14.72 7.57
N LYS A 38 -3.03 -13.72 7.53
CA LYS A 38 -3.08 -12.75 6.44
C LYS A 38 -1.82 -11.90 6.38
N VAL A 39 -1.26 -11.48 7.51
CA VAL A 39 0.03 -10.76 7.55
C VAL A 39 1.13 -11.61 6.92
N LEU A 40 1.23 -12.90 7.29
CA LEU A 40 2.20 -13.82 6.69
C LEU A 40 1.97 -14.05 5.19
N GLN A 41 0.71 -14.03 4.74
CA GLN A 41 0.37 -14.11 3.32
C GLN A 41 0.81 -12.84 2.57
N VAL A 42 0.53 -11.65 3.10
CA VAL A 42 0.94 -10.38 2.51
C VAL A 42 2.46 -10.27 2.49
N GLU A 43 3.15 -10.67 3.56
CA GLU A 43 4.62 -10.69 3.60
C GLU A 43 5.21 -11.56 2.49
N ARG A 44 4.63 -12.75 2.26
CA ARG A 44 5.04 -13.63 1.16
C ARG A 44 4.82 -12.97 -0.21
N GLN A 45 3.69 -12.30 -0.41
CA GLN A 45 3.41 -11.57 -1.66
C GLN A 45 4.37 -10.39 -1.89
N ILE A 46 4.73 -9.67 -0.82
CA ILE A 46 5.74 -8.60 -0.87
C ILE A 46 7.10 -9.17 -1.28
N ARG A 47 7.51 -10.28 -0.67
CA ARG A 47 8.77 -10.97 -1.02
C ARG A 47 8.76 -11.55 -2.44
N ALA A 48 7.61 -12.00 -2.92
CA ALA A 48 7.42 -12.46 -4.30
C ALA A 48 7.36 -11.31 -5.32
N GLY A 49 7.18 -10.07 -4.86
CA GLY A 49 7.02 -8.89 -5.71
C GLY A 49 5.62 -8.75 -6.32
N GLU A 50 4.63 -9.49 -5.82
CA GLU A 50 3.22 -9.38 -6.21
C GLU A 50 2.55 -8.17 -5.57
N VAL A 51 2.96 -7.83 -4.33
CA VAL A 51 2.58 -6.61 -3.64
C VAL A 51 3.81 -5.73 -3.50
N VAL A 52 3.64 -4.44 -3.77
CA VAL A 52 4.72 -3.46 -3.75
C VAL A 52 4.31 -2.27 -2.89
N ILE A 53 5.29 -1.59 -2.32
CA ILE A 53 5.05 -0.40 -1.52
C ILE A 53 5.15 0.80 -2.41
N VAL A 54 4.08 1.58 -2.44
CA VAL A 54 4.03 2.84 -3.16
C VAL A 54 4.09 3.98 -2.15
N PHE A 55 5.05 4.86 -2.36
CA PHE A 55 5.15 6.14 -1.68
C PHE A 55 4.43 7.21 -2.48
N ASP A 56 3.49 7.87 -1.81
CA ASP A 56 2.83 9.08 -2.27
C ASP A 56 3.62 10.29 -1.75
N ALA A 57 4.26 11.03 -2.66
CA ALA A 57 5.05 12.20 -2.30
C ALA A 57 4.19 13.43 -1.98
N VAL A 58 2.91 13.43 -2.35
CA VAL A 58 1.97 14.54 -2.10
C VAL A 58 1.42 14.42 -0.68
N LEU A 59 1.00 13.22 -0.31
CA LEU A 59 0.48 12.93 1.03
C LEU A 59 1.58 12.56 2.03
N GLU A 60 2.81 12.36 1.54
CA GLU A 60 3.97 11.85 2.31
C GLU A 60 3.67 10.53 3.02
N THR A 61 2.80 9.71 2.44
CA THR A 61 2.36 8.42 2.99
C THR A 61 2.85 7.25 2.16
N CYS A 62 2.98 6.10 2.82
CA CYS A 62 3.23 4.82 2.15
C CYS A 62 1.93 4.03 2.12
N SER A 63 1.74 3.23 1.08
CA SER A 63 0.64 2.26 1.00
C SER A 63 1.12 1.00 0.29
N LEU A 64 0.58 -0.15 0.70
CA LEU A 64 0.76 -1.41 -0.02
C LEU A 64 -0.27 -1.50 -1.13
N LEU A 65 0.17 -1.84 -2.34
CA LEU A 65 -0.69 -2.06 -3.48
C LEU A 65 -0.23 -3.31 -4.22
N THR A 66 -1.18 -4.04 -4.82
CA THR A 66 -0.82 -5.11 -5.75
C THR A 66 -0.06 -4.53 -6.94
N ARG A 67 0.78 -5.33 -7.59
CA ARG A 67 1.54 -4.91 -8.78
C ARG A 67 0.64 -4.33 -9.88
N GLN A 68 -0.61 -4.80 -9.97
CA GLN A 68 -1.59 -4.24 -10.89
C GLN A 68 -2.07 -2.85 -10.42
N ALA A 69 -2.51 -2.74 -9.16
CA ALA A 69 -2.99 -1.47 -8.60
C ALA A 69 -1.90 -0.39 -8.57
N ALA A 70 -0.64 -0.76 -8.29
CA ALA A 70 0.49 0.17 -8.35
C ALA A 70 0.66 0.80 -9.74
N ARG A 71 0.53 0.02 -10.81
CA ARG A 71 0.58 0.55 -12.20
C ARG A 71 -0.57 1.47 -12.54
N GLU A 72 -1.73 1.28 -11.92
CA GLU A 72 -2.88 2.16 -12.08
C GLU A 72 -2.70 3.45 -11.29
N PHE A 73 -2.18 3.35 -10.07
CA PHE A 73 -1.83 4.49 -9.23
C PHE A 73 -0.81 5.40 -9.91
N GLU A 74 0.27 4.83 -10.48
CA GLU A 74 1.28 5.61 -11.20
C GLU A 74 0.68 6.37 -12.40
N ARG A 75 -0.24 5.73 -13.14
CA ARG A 75 -0.94 6.39 -14.26
C ARG A 75 -1.88 7.50 -13.79
N GLN A 76 -2.58 7.31 -12.67
CA GLN A 76 -3.42 8.37 -12.08
C GLN A 76 -2.57 9.53 -11.59
N MET A 77 -1.43 9.27 -10.94
CA MET A 77 -0.55 10.32 -10.44
C MET A 77 0.08 11.15 -11.57
N GLN A 78 0.48 10.50 -12.68
CA GLN A 78 0.97 11.19 -13.88
C GLN A 78 -0.10 12.08 -14.51
N SER A 79 -1.33 11.58 -14.63
CA SER A 79 -2.44 12.36 -15.21
C SER A 79 -2.97 13.47 -14.29
N ALA A 80 -2.88 13.31 -12.97
CA ALA A 80 -3.21 14.36 -12.00
C ALA A 80 -2.18 15.50 -12.03
N ALA A 81 -0.89 15.18 -12.16
CA ALA A 81 0.17 16.17 -12.30
C ALA A 81 0.02 17.02 -13.58
N GLU A 82 -0.51 16.45 -14.66
CA GLU A 82 -0.77 17.17 -15.92
C GLU A 82 -2.04 18.04 -15.88
N ARG A 83 -2.97 17.81 -14.93
CA ARG A 83 -4.22 18.58 -14.84
C ARG A 83 -4.11 19.89 -14.08
N GLY A 84 -3.01 20.15 -13.36
CA GLY A 84 -2.71 21.49 -12.83
C GLY A 84 -3.87 22.20 -12.11
N ASP A 85 -4.74 21.46 -11.43
CA ASP A 85 -5.89 22.01 -10.69
C ASP A 85 -5.55 21.92 -9.19
N TYR A 86 -4.52 22.67 -8.81
CA TYR A 86 -4.20 23.02 -7.42
C TYR A 86 -3.99 24.53 -7.39
N ASP A 87 -4.99 25.25 -7.88
CA ASP A 87 -5.11 26.70 -7.82
C ASP A 87 -6.40 27.02 -7.04
N ASP A 88 -6.39 26.74 -5.73
CA ASP A 88 -7.30 27.38 -4.75
C ASP A 88 -6.81 27.06 -3.33
N TYR A 89 -6.09 28.02 -2.72
CA TYR A 89 -6.13 28.34 -1.28
C TYR A 89 -5.43 29.67 -0.97
#